data_AF-A0A6S6UAM5-F1
#
_entry.id   AF-A0A6S6UAM5-F1
#
_cell.length_a   1.000
_cell.length_b   1.000
_cell.length_c   1.000
_cell.angle_alpha   90.00
_cell.angle_beta   90.00
_cell.angle_gamma   90.00
#
_symmetry.space_group_name_H-M   'P 1'
#
loop_
_entity.id
_entity.type
_entity.pdbx_description
1 polymer ?
#
loop_
_entity_poly.entity_id
_entity_poly.type
_entity_poly.pdbx_seq_one_letter_code
_entity_poly.pdbx_strand_id
1 'polypeptide(L)'
;MKNQPSTPLITLFSGFFILIITVFSACIGSKSKSETKEQYLPDVIQNIELGMAQSSVLKLRNKAYIVHSVQETPREIYTEDLKTEKYTSVYYLFDKTGNKALAEINILHQSKEAAEQTIKAYFGEQKNKKQNQWHKILKDGTTIHATWRKQKVFIYLEKKEIKTENIREQ
;
A
#
# COMPACT_ATOMS: atom_id res chain seq x y z
N MET A 1 -67.93 -12.28 66.95
CA MET A 1 -68.57 -12.98 65.80
C MET A 1 -69.19 -11.91 64.91
N LYS A 2 -69.11 -11.81 63.57
CA LYS A 2 -68.39 -12.47 62.43
C LYS A 2 -68.41 -11.41 61.28
N ASN A 3 -67.59 -11.34 60.21
CA ASN A 3 -66.31 -11.95 59.78
C ASN A 3 -65.76 -11.11 58.58
N GLN A 4 -64.50 -11.30 58.16
CA GLN A 4 -63.98 -10.97 56.79
C GLN A 4 -64.40 -12.08 55.77
N PRO A 5 -64.23 -12.00 54.42
CA PRO A 5 -63.22 -11.22 53.65
C PRO A 5 -63.58 -10.70 52.22
N SER A 6 -62.56 -10.10 51.57
CA SER A 6 -62.12 -10.19 50.14
C SER A 6 -62.92 -9.62 48.94
N THR A 7 -62.15 -8.91 48.09
CA THR A 7 -62.39 -8.50 46.69
C THR A 7 -62.27 -9.64 45.66
N PRO A 8 -62.81 -9.47 44.43
CA PRO A 8 -61.97 -9.23 43.23
C PRO A 8 -62.57 -8.13 42.30
N LEU A 9 -61.81 -7.31 41.56
CA LEU A 9 -60.99 -7.58 40.35
C LEU A 9 -61.80 -8.11 39.14
N ILE A 10 -61.97 -7.30 38.08
CA ILE A 10 -62.08 -7.72 36.66
C ILE A 10 -61.95 -6.51 35.70
N THR A 11 -61.28 -6.80 34.59
CA THR A 11 -60.81 -6.00 33.43
C THR A 11 -61.79 -5.03 32.73
N LEU A 12 -61.21 -4.06 32.01
CA LEU A 12 -61.55 -3.86 30.58
C LEU A 12 -60.32 -3.39 29.77
N PHE A 13 -59.96 -4.17 28.75
CA PHE A 13 -58.98 -3.81 27.72
C PHE A 13 -59.65 -2.94 26.64
N SER A 14 -58.92 -1.97 26.05
CA SER A 14 -58.81 -1.86 24.59
C SER A 14 -57.76 -0.83 24.15
N GLY A 15 -56.84 -1.28 23.30
CA GLY A 15 -56.11 -0.52 22.28
C GLY A 15 -55.65 0.93 22.53
N PHE A 16 -54.32 1.12 22.53
CA PHE A 16 -53.73 1.74 21.35
C PHE A 16 -52.35 1.16 21.01
N PHE A 17 -52.07 1.05 19.72
CA PHE A 17 -50.86 0.38 19.21
C PHE A 17 -49.63 1.29 19.31
N ILE A 18 -48.57 0.73 19.88
CA ILE A 18 -47.13 0.91 19.59
C ILE A 18 -46.78 2.08 18.65
N LEU A 19 -46.08 3.09 19.18
CA LEU A 19 -45.11 3.87 18.41
C LEU A 19 -43.80 4.04 19.20
N ILE A 20 -43.03 2.95 19.28
CA ILE A 20 -41.65 3.00 19.77
C ILE A 20 -40.81 3.65 18.66
N ILE A 21 -40.53 4.95 18.79
CA ILE A 21 -39.56 5.63 17.93
C ILE A 21 -38.16 5.18 18.37
N THR A 22 -37.62 4.18 17.67
CA THR A 22 -36.26 3.66 17.85
C THR A 22 -35.22 4.67 17.36
N VAL A 23 -34.92 5.66 18.20
CA VAL A 23 -33.68 6.43 18.10
C VAL A 23 -32.52 5.52 18.55
N PHE A 24 -31.36 5.62 17.88
CA PHE A 24 -30.17 4.76 18.05
C PHE A 24 -30.40 3.28 17.66
N SER A 25 -30.06 2.82 16.46
CA SER A 25 -28.72 2.93 15.89
C SER A 25 -28.76 2.86 14.36
N ALA A 26 -28.64 4.04 13.73
CA ALA A 26 -27.92 4.09 12.47
C ALA A 26 -26.45 3.77 12.77
N CYS A 27 -26.12 2.47 12.82
CA CYS A 27 -24.78 2.03 12.50
C CYS A 27 -24.56 2.40 11.04
N ILE A 28 -24.17 3.66 10.83
CA ILE A 28 -23.64 4.16 9.57
C ILE A 28 -22.51 3.20 9.25
N GLY A 29 -22.77 2.31 8.31
CA GLY A 29 -21.77 1.45 7.76
C GLY A 29 -20.73 2.36 7.15
N SER A 30 -19.65 2.61 7.90
CA SER A 30 -18.38 3.07 7.39
C SER A 30 -17.88 1.98 6.46
N LYS A 31 -18.48 1.94 5.26
CA LYS A 31 -17.79 1.55 4.04
C LYS A 31 -16.60 2.49 4.00
N SER A 32 -15.51 2.02 4.60
CA SER A 32 -14.18 2.52 4.33
C SER A 32 -14.15 2.77 2.84
N LYS A 33 -14.02 4.05 2.45
CA LYS A 33 -13.61 4.34 1.09
C LYS A 33 -12.29 3.61 0.98
N SER A 34 -12.28 2.49 0.26
CA SER A 34 -11.05 1.85 -0.17
C SER A 34 -10.32 2.94 -0.95
N GLU A 35 -9.40 3.62 -0.26
CA GLU A 35 -8.66 4.71 -0.85
C GLU A 35 -7.89 4.08 -2.00
N THR A 36 -8.24 4.47 -3.22
CA THR A 36 -7.57 3.96 -4.41
C THR A 36 -6.11 4.34 -4.26
N LYS A 37 -5.29 3.34 -3.87
CA LYS A 37 -3.86 3.51 -3.61
C LYS A 37 -3.24 4.14 -4.83
N GLU A 38 -2.48 5.21 -4.63
CA GLU A 38 -1.91 5.94 -5.76
C GLU A 38 -0.84 5.10 -6.44
N GLN A 39 -1.19 4.60 -7.62
CA GLN A 39 -0.31 3.69 -8.34
C GLN A 39 0.88 4.44 -8.93
N TYR A 40 2.09 4.01 -8.58
CA TYR A 40 3.36 4.48 -9.16
C TYR A 40 4.25 3.32 -9.64
N LEU A 41 3.76 2.08 -9.54
CA LEU A 41 4.43 0.85 -9.99
C LEU A 41 3.53 0.05 -10.95
N PRO A 42 4.11 -0.73 -11.88
CA PRO A 42 3.34 -1.60 -12.77
C PRO A 42 2.58 -2.72 -12.07
N ASP A 43 1.44 -3.11 -12.64
CA ASP A 43 0.53 -4.14 -12.10
C ASP A 43 1.23 -5.49 -11.81
N VAL A 44 2.26 -5.83 -12.59
CA VAL A 44 3.05 -7.06 -12.41
C VAL A 44 3.77 -7.12 -11.05
N ILE A 45 3.95 -5.97 -10.39
CA ILE A 45 4.47 -5.80 -9.03
C ILE A 45 3.50 -5.05 -8.09
N GLN A 46 2.19 -5.16 -8.36
CA GLN A 46 1.15 -4.63 -7.47
C GLN A 46 1.31 -5.11 -6.01
N ASN A 47 0.81 -4.30 -5.07
CA ASN A 47 0.90 -4.48 -3.62
C ASN A 47 2.32 -4.39 -3.02
N ILE A 48 3.34 -4.06 -3.81
CA ILE A 48 4.65 -3.63 -3.31
C ILE A 48 4.66 -2.11 -3.21
N GLU A 49 5.25 -1.59 -2.13
CA GLU A 49 5.44 -0.17 -1.88
C GLU A 49 6.87 0.07 -1.37
N LEU A 50 7.47 1.21 -1.72
CA LEU A 50 8.71 1.65 -1.09
C LEU A 50 8.47 1.89 0.41
N GLY A 51 9.49 1.66 1.23
CA GLY A 51 9.40 1.64 2.70
C GLY A 51 8.98 0.28 3.29
N MET A 52 8.37 -0.63 2.52
CA MET A 52 7.99 -1.95 3.03
C MET A 52 9.19 -2.75 3.53
N ALA A 53 9.04 -3.44 4.66
CA ALA A 53 10.07 -4.34 5.18
C ALA A 53 10.33 -5.53 4.24
N GLN A 54 11.61 -5.93 4.12
CA GLN A 54 12.05 -7.07 3.30
C GLN A 54 11.18 -8.33 3.48
N SER A 55 10.86 -8.70 4.72
CA SER A 55 10.07 -9.89 5.02
C SER A 55 8.64 -9.84 4.44
N SER A 56 8.03 -8.65 4.36
CA SER A 56 6.72 -8.45 3.74
C SER A 56 6.80 -8.53 2.22
N VAL A 57 7.83 -7.92 1.62
CA VAL A 57 8.05 -7.95 0.16
C VAL A 57 8.32 -9.39 -0.31
N LEU A 58 9.18 -10.15 0.39
CA LEU A 58 9.50 -11.53 0.01
C LEU A 58 8.32 -12.51 0.21
N LYS A 59 7.40 -12.23 1.15
CA LYS A 59 6.12 -12.98 1.26
C LYS A 59 5.23 -12.75 0.03
N LEU A 60 5.18 -11.52 -0.48
CA LEU A 60 4.39 -11.16 -1.67
C LEU A 60 5.06 -11.61 -2.97
N ARG A 61 6.40 -11.60 -3.02
CA ARG A 61 7.22 -11.98 -4.18
C ARG A 61 7.98 -13.28 -3.88
N ASN A 62 7.25 -14.36 -3.64
CA ASN A 62 7.81 -15.66 -3.26
C ASN A 62 8.75 -16.33 -4.30
N LYS A 63 8.83 -15.79 -5.52
CA LYS A 63 9.77 -16.19 -6.57
C LYS A 63 11.07 -15.36 -6.59
N ALA A 64 11.15 -14.31 -5.76
CA ALA A 64 12.33 -13.47 -5.69
C ALA A 64 13.49 -14.20 -5.00
N TYR A 65 14.65 -14.20 -5.63
CA TYR A 65 15.88 -14.81 -5.14
C TYR A 65 16.95 -13.74 -4.88
N ILE A 66 17.86 -14.01 -3.96
CA ILE A 66 18.93 -13.08 -3.59
C ILE A 66 19.95 -12.95 -4.73
N VAL A 67 20.40 -11.72 -5.01
CA VAL A 67 21.48 -11.44 -5.95
C VAL A 67 22.76 -11.23 -5.17
N HIS A 68 23.64 -12.23 -5.18
CA HIS A 68 24.98 -12.10 -4.64
C HIS A 68 25.88 -11.29 -5.58
N SER A 69 26.11 -10.03 -5.24
CA SER A 69 27.13 -9.21 -5.88
C SER A 69 28.52 -9.55 -5.34
N VAL A 70 29.49 -9.73 -6.24
CA VAL A 70 30.92 -9.89 -5.88
C VAL A 70 31.52 -8.59 -5.32
N GLN A 71 30.91 -7.44 -5.66
CA GLN A 71 31.24 -6.13 -5.11
C GLN A 71 30.31 -5.80 -3.94
N GLU A 72 30.84 -5.20 -2.87
CA GLU A 72 30.01 -4.73 -1.75
C GLU A 72 29.03 -3.63 -2.21
N THR A 73 27.77 -3.99 -2.36
CA THR A 73 26.69 -3.02 -2.57
C THR A 73 26.24 -2.44 -1.23
N PRO A 74 25.84 -1.15 -1.14
CA PRO A 74 25.25 -0.58 0.08
C PRO A 74 23.82 -1.11 0.35
N ARG A 75 23.27 -1.88 -0.59
CA ARG A 75 21.93 -2.48 -0.56
C ARG A 75 22.03 -3.99 -0.51
N GLU A 76 21.05 -4.63 0.14
CA GLU A 76 20.76 -6.05 -0.06
C GLU A 76 19.80 -6.17 -1.26
N ILE A 77 20.10 -7.04 -2.23
CA ILE A 77 19.41 -7.06 -3.52
C ILE A 77 18.73 -8.42 -3.72
N TYR A 78 17.44 -8.39 -4.01
CA TYR A 78 16.69 -9.54 -4.51
C TYR A 78 16.23 -9.27 -5.94
N THR A 79 16.04 -10.30 -6.74
CA THR A 79 15.50 -10.20 -8.09
C THR A 79 14.46 -11.28 -8.35
N GLU A 80 13.53 -11.01 -9.25
CA GLU A 80 12.69 -12.04 -9.86
C GLU A 80 12.64 -11.85 -11.37
N ASP A 81 12.52 -12.94 -12.11
CA ASP A 81 12.39 -12.92 -13.56
C ASP A 81 10.91 -12.89 -13.95
N LEU A 82 10.54 -11.91 -14.78
CA LEU A 82 9.17 -11.68 -15.23
C LEU A 82 8.95 -12.31 -16.61
N LYS A 83 7.96 -13.21 -16.68
CA LYS A 83 7.53 -13.83 -17.94
C LYS A 83 6.47 -12.97 -18.63
N THR A 84 6.86 -11.78 -19.10
CA THR A 84 5.96 -10.82 -19.75
C THR A 84 6.59 -10.19 -21.00
N GLU A 85 5.75 -9.69 -21.90
CA GLU A 85 6.18 -9.03 -23.15
C GLU A 85 6.91 -7.69 -22.91
N LYS A 86 6.66 -7.02 -21.77
CA LYS A 86 7.21 -5.70 -21.47
C LYS A 86 8.43 -5.74 -20.54
N TYR A 87 8.40 -6.63 -19.56
CA TYR A 87 9.37 -6.69 -18.47
C TYR A 87 10.13 -8.02 -18.48
N THR A 88 11.44 -7.93 -18.22
CA THR A 88 12.37 -9.06 -18.14
C THR A 88 12.59 -9.49 -16.69
N SER A 89 12.83 -8.53 -15.78
CA SER A 89 13.05 -8.81 -14.36
C SER A 89 12.81 -7.57 -13.49
N VAL A 90 12.64 -7.77 -12.18
CA VAL A 90 12.56 -6.69 -11.18
C VAL A 90 13.54 -6.97 -10.06
N TYR A 91 14.35 -5.96 -9.73
CA TYR A 91 15.27 -5.97 -8.60
C TYR A 91 14.69 -5.12 -7.46
N TYR A 92 14.72 -5.67 -6.25
CA TYR A 92 14.30 -5.04 -5.00
C TYR A 92 15.55 -4.74 -4.17
N LEU A 93 15.80 -3.46 -3.88
CA LEU A 93 17.00 -2.99 -3.20
C LEU A 93 16.64 -2.48 -1.80
N PHE A 94 17.02 -3.25 -0.79
CA PHE A 94 16.73 -3.00 0.61
C PHE A 94 17.91 -2.30 1.31
N ASP A 95 17.63 -1.47 2.31
CA ASP A 95 18.64 -1.06 3.30
C ASP A 95 19.30 -2.29 3.96
N LYS A 96 20.63 -2.24 4.14
CA LYS A 96 21.36 -3.30 4.86
C LYS A 96 21.19 -3.24 6.38
N THR A 97 20.76 -2.10 6.91
CA THR A 97 20.70 -1.79 8.34
C THR A 97 19.27 -1.42 8.78
N GLY A 98 19.01 -1.50 10.09
CA GLY A 98 17.67 -1.25 10.65
C GLY A 98 16.64 -2.26 10.12
N ASN A 99 15.43 -1.78 9.82
CA ASN A 99 14.28 -2.62 9.42
C ASN A 99 14.38 -3.22 8.00
N LYS A 100 15.51 -3.02 7.30
CA LYS A 100 15.72 -3.43 5.90
C LYS A 100 14.54 -3.05 4.99
N ALA A 101 14.21 -1.76 5.02
CA ALA A 101 13.13 -1.19 4.20
C ALA A 101 13.49 -1.24 2.71
N LEU A 102 12.48 -1.44 1.85
CA LEU A 102 12.61 -1.37 0.40
C LEU A 102 12.81 0.09 -0.03
N ALA A 103 14.01 0.46 -0.43
CA ALA A 103 14.33 1.84 -0.74
C ALA A 103 14.34 2.15 -2.24
N GLU A 104 14.57 1.14 -3.08
CA GLU A 104 14.65 1.27 -4.54
C GLU A 104 14.14 -0.01 -5.23
N ILE A 105 13.41 0.16 -6.33
CA ILE A 105 12.94 -0.90 -7.23
C ILE A 105 13.46 -0.59 -8.62
N ASN A 106 14.15 -1.55 -9.24
CA ASN A 106 14.66 -1.44 -10.60
C ASN A 106 13.98 -2.45 -11.52
N ILE A 107 13.26 -1.95 -12.53
CA ILE A 107 12.49 -2.75 -13.48
C ILE A 107 13.26 -2.82 -14.79
N LEU A 108 13.72 -4.01 -15.17
CA LEU A 108 14.34 -4.27 -16.47
C LEU A 108 13.27 -4.61 -17.49
N HIS A 109 13.32 -3.94 -18.64
CA HIS A 109 12.38 -4.07 -19.74
C HIS A 109 13.02 -4.79 -20.93
N GLN A 110 12.19 -5.35 -21.81
CA GLN A 110 12.68 -5.98 -23.04
C GLN A 110 13.32 -4.97 -24.00
N SER A 111 12.84 -3.72 -24.02
CA SER A 111 13.36 -2.64 -24.87
C SER A 111 13.51 -1.30 -24.13
N LYS A 112 14.26 -0.38 -24.74
CA LYS A 112 14.42 0.99 -24.24
C LYS A 112 13.08 1.73 -24.29
N GLU A 113 12.31 1.49 -25.33
CA GLU A 113 11.03 2.10 -25.63
C GLU A 113 9.97 1.66 -24.60
N ALA A 114 10.00 0.39 -24.17
CA ALA A 114 9.15 -0.11 -23.10
C ALA A 114 9.48 0.54 -21.73
N ALA A 115 10.76 0.81 -21.45
CA ALA A 115 11.17 1.54 -20.25
C ALA A 115 10.68 3.01 -20.29
N GLU A 116 10.78 3.67 -21.44
CA GLU A 116 10.29 5.04 -21.65
C GLU A 116 8.75 5.13 -21.52
N GLN A 117 8.02 4.17 -22.09
CA GLN A 117 6.57 4.08 -21.94
C GLN A 117 6.16 3.87 -20.47
N THR A 118 6.87 3.01 -19.74
CA THR A 118 6.58 2.73 -18.33
C THR A 118 6.76 3.96 -17.46
N ILE A 119 7.88 4.70 -17.58
CA ILE A 119 8.06 5.91 -16.75
C ILE A 119 7.03 7.00 -17.07
N LYS A 120 6.66 7.18 -18.34
CA LYS A 120 5.58 8.10 -18.74
C LYS A 120 4.21 7.67 -18.21
N ALA A 121 3.90 6.36 -18.21
CA ALA A 121 2.62 5.86 -17.72
C ALA A 121 2.39 6.13 -16.21
N TYR A 122 3.43 5.99 -15.38
CA TYR A 122 3.30 6.10 -13.92
C TYR A 122 3.67 7.48 -13.34
N PHE A 123 4.57 8.22 -14.01
CA PHE A 123 5.09 9.53 -13.57
C PHE A 123 4.77 10.70 -14.52
N GLY A 124 4.16 10.43 -15.68
CA GLY A 124 3.78 11.45 -16.66
C GLY A 124 4.94 11.96 -17.52
N GLU A 125 4.64 12.99 -18.32
CA GLU A 125 5.62 13.61 -19.20
C GLU A 125 6.71 14.38 -18.45
N GLN A 126 7.92 14.34 -19.01
CA GLN A 126 9.12 14.92 -18.40
C GLN A 126 9.05 16.46 -18.41
N LYS A 127 8.84 17.07 -17.24
CA LYS A 127 8.77 18.54 -17.10
C LYS A 127 10.06 19.26 -17.53
N ASN A 128 11.23 18.63 -17.35
CA ASN A 128 12.52 19.19 -17.77
C ASN A 128 13.34 18.16 -18.57
N LYS A 129 13.34 18.30 -19.90
CA LYS A 129 14.08 17.40 -20.82
C LYS A 129 15.59 17.32 -20.56
N LYS A 130 16.20 18.27 -19.85
CA LYS A 130 17.63 18.24 -19.48
C LYS A 130 17.93 17.37 -18.25
N GLN A 131 16.94 17.08 -17.42
CA GLN A 131 17.07 16.27 -16.20
C GLN A 131 16.26 14.99 -16.35
N ASN A 132 16.95 13.87 -16.49
CA ASN A 132 16.35 12.54 -16.65
C ASN A 132 15.79 12.01 -15.32
N GLN A 133 14.92 12.79 -14.67
CA GLN A 133 14.40 12.59 -13.33
C GLN A 133 12.93 13.02 -13.27
N TRP A 134 12.12 12.21 -12.58
CA TRP A 134 10.72 12.44 -12.29
C TRP A 134 10.52 12.34 -10.77
N HIS A 135 9.47 12.96 -10.27
CA HIS A 135 8.96 12.72 -8.93
C HIS A 135 7.43 12.71 -8.96
N LYS A 136 6.84 11.97 -8.03
CA LYS A 136 5.41 11.94 -7.76
C LYS A 136 5.22 12.05 -6.25
N ILE A 137 4.52 13.09 -5.81
CA ILE A 137 4.12 13.25 -4.43
C ILE A 137 2.83 12.44 -4.25
N LEU A 138 2.81 11.53 -3.29
CA LEU A 138 1.64 10.71 -2.96
C LEU A 138 0.69 11.47 -2.01
N LYS A 139 -0.56 11.01 -1.89
CA LYS A 139 -1.56 11.54 -0.94
C LYS A 139 -1.08 11.69 0.51
N ASP A 140 -0.17 10.83 0.97
CA ASP A 140 0.40 10.86 2.32
C ASP A 140 1.56 11.88 2.46
N GLY A 141 1.96 12.53 1.36
CA GLY A 141 3.06 13.48 1.30
C GLY A 141 4.42 12.87 0.93
N THR A 142 4.52 11.55 0.74
CA THR A 142 5.77 10.88 0.35
C THR A 142 6.19 11.24 -1.08
N THR A 143 7.46 11.56 -1.31
CA THR A 143 7.99 11.84 -2.64
C THR A 143 8.62 10.59 -3.23
N ILE A 144 7.94 9.97 -4.21
CA ILE A 144 8.52 8.88 -4.99
C ILE A 144 9.31 9.47 -6.14
N HIS A 145 10.61 9.18 -6.21
CA HIS A 145 11.49 9.60 -7.29
C HIS A 145 11.61 8.50 -8.35
N ALA A 146 11.80 8.88 -9.61
CA ALA A 146 12.10 7.94 -10.67
C ALA A 146 13.12 8.48 -11.68
N THR A 147 13.87 7.56 -12.29
CA THR A 147 14.72 7.81 -13.46
C THR A 147 14.70 6.57 -14.35
N TRP A 148 15.19 6.66 -15.59
CA TRP A 148 15.31 5.50 -16.47
C TRP A 148 16.59 5.57 -17.30
N ARG A 149 17.23 4.44 -17.56
CA ARG A 149 18.48 4.41 -18.34
C ARG A 149 18.57 3.10 -19.11
N LYS A 150 18.78 3.21 -20.43
CA LYS A 150 18.72 2.07 -21.37
C LYS A 150 17.34 1.38 -21.23
N GLN A 151 17.32 0.12 -20.81
CA GLN A 151 16.10 -0.69 -20.60
C GLN A 151 15.63 -0.71 -19.14
N LYS A 152 16.23 0.06 -18.23
CA LYS A 152 15.92 0.03 -16.79
C LYS A 152 15.16 1.27 -16.36
N VAL A 153 14.06 1.09 -15.63
CA VAL A 153 13.40 2.15 -14.83
C VAL A 153 13.79 1.94 -13.37
N PHE A 154 14.16 3.01 -12.67
CA PHE A 154 14.60 3.03 -11.29
C PHE A 154 13.60 3.88 -10.51
N ILE A 155 13.04 3.36 -9.42
CA ILE A 155 11.99 4.03 -8.62
C ILE A 155 12.41 3.94 -7.15
N TYR A 156 12.57 5.07 -6.47
CA TYR A 156 13.26 5.15 -5.18
C TYR A 156 12.75 6.26 -4.26
N LEU A 157 13.01 6.10 -2.95
CA LEU A 157 12.89 7.15 -1.94
C LEU A 157 14.24 7.87 -1.79
N GLU A 158 14.23 9.20 -1.67
CA GLU A 158 15.42 9.91 -1.23
C GLU A 158 15.71 9.61 0.25
N LYS A 159 17.01 9.53 0.59
CA LYS A 159 17.51 9.09 1.92
C LYS A 159 17.01 9.92 3.12
N LYS A 160 16.34 11.06 2.88
CA LYS A 160 15.77 11.94 3.91
C LYS A 160 14.32 11.59 4.29
N GLU A 161 13.61 10.81 3.46
CA GLU A 161 12.17 10.60 3.63
C GLU A 161 11.80 9.32 4.41
N ILE A 162 12.75 8.42 4.64
CA ILE A 162 12.55 7.26 5.53
C ILE A 162 12.53 7.77 6.99
N LYS A 163 11.40 8.34 7.41
CA LYS A 163 11.09 8.57 8.81
C LYS A 163 10.95 7.20 9.47
N THR A 164 11.97 6.80 10.22
CA THR A 164 11.87 5.66 11.13
C THR A 164 10.75 5.97 12.12
N GLU A 165 9.59 5.34 11.96
CA GLU A 165 8.59 5.32 13.03
C GLU A 165 9.23 4.64 14.23
N ASN A 166 9.54 5.44 15.24
CA ASN A 166 10.02 4.97 16.52
C ASN A 166 8.88 4.16 17.15
N ILE A 167 8.97 2.83 17.02
CA ILE A 167 8.29 1.92 17.94
C ILE A 167 8.95 2.12 19.30
N ARG A 168 8.47 3.12 20.04
CA ARG A 168 8.68 3.22 21.48
C ARG A 168 7.73 2.22 22.11
N GLU A 169 8.28 1.10 22.54
CA GLU A 169 7.65 0.28 23.57
C GLU A 169 7.45 1.16 24.82
N GLN A 170 6.21 1.19 25.31
CA GLN A 170 5.79 1.67 26.64
C GLN A 170 4.72 0.70 27.15
#